data_AF-A0A9P7TCG1-F1
#
_entry.id   AF-A0A9P7TCG1-F1
#
_cell.length_a   1.000
_cell.length_b   1.000
_cell.length_c   1.000
_cell.angle_alpha   90.00
_cell.angle_beta   90.00
_cell.angle_gamma   90.00
#
_symmetry.space_group_name_H-M   'P 1'
#
loop_
_entity.id
_entity.type
_entity.pdbx_description
1 polymer ?
#
loop_
_entity_poly.entity_id
_entity_poly.type
_entity_poly.pdbx_seq_one_letter_code
_entity_poly.pdbx_strand_id
1 'polypeptide(L)'
;MAREVFFTVVYGDKDPPQKICDLHTFTPSVLKDFRRHRVKDVKYPAAVPEAGQKITGLLVTGLTDAMIQKLDCYEGPDYERRSVRVQVLGKIGNNGFLGEEIGTWVYEFLKLDDLELRDWDFEEFRQERKAI
;
A
#
# COMPACT_ATOMS: atom_id res chain seq x y z
N MET A 1 1.89 1.55 0.03
CA MET A 1 3.30 1.94 -0.20
C MET A 1 3.38 3.05 -1.23
N ALA A 2 4.26 4.05 -1.02
CA ALA A 2 4.54 5.11 -2.00
C ALA A 2 5.60 4.67 -3.02
N ARG A 3 5.63 5.29 -4.21
CA ARG A 3 6.59 4.95 -5.29
C ARG A 3 8.05 5.03 -4.85
N GLU A 4 8.40 6.04 -4.06
CA GLU A 4 9.78 6.28 -3.61
C GLU A 4 10.24 5.18 -2.63
N VAL A 5 9.33 4.73 -1.77
CA VAL A 5 9.59 3.60 -0.85
C VAL A 5 9.79 2.32 -1.65
N PHE A 6 8.94 2.05 -2.64
CA PHE A 6 9.09 0.88 -3.51
C PHE A 6 10.47 0.85 -4.19
N PHE A 7 10.89 1.95 -4.81
CA PHE A 7 12.20 1.98 -5.47
C PHE A 7 13.35 1.86 -4.48
N THR A 8 13.24 2.50 -3.31
CA THR A 8 14.25 2.37 -2.24
C THR A 8 14.41 0.91 -1.81
N VAL A 9 13.31 0.18 -1.64
CA VAL A 9 13.36 -1.23 -1.22
C VAL A 9 13.90 -2.14 -2.32
N VAL A 10 13.41 -1.98 -3.55
CA VAL A 10 13.75 -2.90 -4.64
C VAL A 10 15.12 -2.61 -5.24
N TYR A 11 15.51 -1.33 -5.34
CA TYR A 11 16.72 -0.88 -6.02
C TYR A 11 17.76 -0.24 -5.11
N GLY A 12 17.43 0.07 -3.86
CA GLY A 12 18.31 0.80 -2.95
C GLY A 12 18.41 2.31 -3.25
N ASP A 13 17.60 2.80 -4.19
CA ASP A 13 17.58 4.19 -4.64
C ASP A 13 16.14 4.70 -4.71
N LYS A 14 15.88 5.88 -4.15
CA LYS A 14 14.56 6.51 -4.15
C LYS A 14 14.19 7.12 -5.50
N ASP A 15 15.17 7.45 -6.33
CA ASP A 15 15.00 8.09 -7.63
C ASP A 15 15.92 7.42 -8.67
N PRO A 16 15.66 6.14 -8.99
CA PRO A 16 16.47 5.42 -9.94
C PRO A 16 16.33 6.02 -11.36
N PRO A 17 17.29 5.79 -12.26
CA PRO A 17 17.20 6.29 -13.63
C PRO A 17 15.88 5.92 -14.31
N GLN A 18 15.36 6.81 -15.18
CA GLN A 18 14.05 6.65 -15.84
C GLN A 18 13.85 5.26 -16.48
N LYS A 19 14.90 4.68 -17.07
CA LYS A 19 14.85 3.33 -17.65
C LYS A 19 14.45 2.24 -16.66
N ILE A 20 14.79 2.39 -15.37
CA ILE A 20 14.39 1.49 -14.30
C ILE A 20 12.94 1.77 -13.90
N CYS A 21 12.56 3.05 -13.79
CA CYS A 21 11.19 3.44 -13.52
C CYS A 21 10.22 2.88 -14.57
N ASP A 22 10.61 2.90 -15.85
CA ASP A 22 9.81 2.42 -16.98
C ASP A 22 9.63 0.89 -17.00
N LEU A 23 10.38 0.13 -16.19
CA LEU A 23 10.15 -1.30 -16.01
C LEU A 23 8.89 -1.60 -15.18
N HIS A 24 8.38 -0.61 -14.44
CA HIS A 24 7.26 -0.77 -13.51
C HIS A 24 6.08 0.09 -13.91
N THR A 25 4.89 -0.51 -13.94
CA THR A 25 3.66 0.25 -14.13
C THR A 25 2.93 0.41 -12.81
N PHE A 26 2.59 1.66 -12.47
CA PHE A 26 1.82 2.00 -11.29
C PHE A 26 0.41 2.41 -11.72
N THR A 27 -0.53 1.49 -11.62
CA THR A 27 -1.92 1.75 -12.03
C THR A 27 -2.79 1.97 -10.80
N PRO A 28 -3.56 3.07 -10.71
CA PRO A 28 -4.51 3.26 -9.64
C PRO A 28 -5.48 2.08 -9.54
N SER A 29 -5.77 1.61 -8.33
CA SER A 29 -6.60 0.43 -8.10
C SER A 29 -7.39 0.52 -6.80
N VAL A 30 -8.42 -0.30 -6.68
CA VAL A 30 -9.27 -0.42 -5.49
C VAL A 30 -9.28 -1.87 -5.02
N LEU A 31 -8.86 -2.07 -3.77
CA LEU A 31 -9.02 -3.32 -3.04
C LEU A 31 -10.30 -3.26 -2.21
N LYS A 32 -11.23 -4.18 -2.43
CA LYS A 32 -12.49 -4.28 -1.67
C LYS A 32 -12.29 -5.15 -0.43
N ASP A 33 -13.15 -4.96 0.57
CA ASP A 33 -13.19 -5.70 1.83
C ASP A 33 -11.91 -5.56 2.67
N PHE A 34 -11.21 -4.44 2.50
CA PHE A 34 -10.07 -4.04 3.30
C PHE A 34 -10.20 -2.57 3.72
N ARG A 35 -9.64 -2.24 4.89
CA ARG A 35 -9.50 -0.87 5.41
C ARG A 35 -8.04 -0.59 5.73
N ARG A 36 -7.61 0.65 5.46
CA ARG A 36 -6.31 1.13 5.93
C ARG A 36 -6.44 1.55 7.38
N HIS A 37 -5.68 0.89 8.25
CA HIS A 37 -5.52 1.29 9.65
C HIS A 37 -4.14 1.89 9.85
N ARG A 38 -4.03 2.81 10.80
CA ARG A 38 -2.74 3.26 11.31
C ARG A 38 -2.27 2.22 12.34
N VAL A 39 -1.04 1.76 12.19
CA VAL A 39 -0.41 0.88 13.19
C VAL A 39 0.24 1.77 14.25
N LYS A 40 0.16 1.37 15.52
CA LYS A 40 0.74 2.13 16.64
C LYS A 40 2.25 2.27 16.46
N ASP A 41 2.81 3.43 16.81
CA ASP A 41 4.26 3.70 16.82
C ASP A 41 5.01 3.52 15.47
N VAL A 42 4.29 3.32 14.35
CA VAL A 42 4.90 3.27 13.02
C VAL A 42 4.26 4.26 12.04
N LYS A 43 5.08 4.72 11.10
CA LYS A 43 4.71 5.78 10.14
C LYS A 43 4.01 5.25 8.88
N TYR A 44 3.64 3.97 8.85
CA TYR A 44 3.04 3.34 7.67
C TYR A 44 1.67 2.71 7.99
N PRO A 45 0.71 2.79 7.05
CA PRO A 45 -0.61 2.20 7.22
C PRO A 45 -0.59 0.69 7.00
N ALA A 46 -1.33 -0.07 7.81
CA ALA A 46 -1.64 -1.48 7.58
C ALA A 46 -2.91 -1.64 6.74
N ALA A 47 -2.91 -2.61 5.83
CA ALA A 47 -4.12 -3.11 5.21
C ALA A 47 -4.68 -4.24 6.09
N VAL A 48 -5.93 -4.08 6.53
CA VAL A 48 -6.63 -5.03 7.39
C VAL A 48 -7.94 -5.42 6.72
N PRO A 49 -8.33 -6.71 6.70
CA PRO A 49 -9.60 -7.13 6.14
C PRO A 49 -10.76 -6.54 6.95
N GLU A 50 -11.64 -5.77 6.29
CA GLU A 50 -12.85 -5.20 6.87
C GLU A 50 -13.95 -5.18 5.80
N ALA A 51 -14.97 -6.02 5.99
CA ALA A 51 -16.04 -6.21 5.01
C ALA A 51 -16.80 -4.90 4.72
N GLY A 52 -17.06 -4.64 3.44
CA GLY A 52 -17.76 -3.42 3.00
C GLY A 52 -16.88 -2.16 2.91
N GLN A 53 -15.63 -2.23 3.36
CA GLN A 53 -14.65 -1.17 3.17
C GLN A 53 -13.89 -1.32 1.85
N LYS A 54 -13.14 -0.27 1.50
CA LYS A 54 -12.26 -0.29 0.34
C LYS A 54 -11.00 0.52 0.57
N ILE A 55 -9.90 0.03 0.01
CA ILE A 55 -8.62 0.73 -0.05
C ILE A 55 -8.37 1.18 -1.50
N THR A 56 -8.21 2.49 -1.72
CA THR A 56 -7.69 3.01 -3.00
C THR A 56 -6.17 3.10 -2.94
N GLY A 57 -5.48 2.40 -3.84
CA GLY A 57 -4.03 2.30 -3.88
C GLY A 57 -3.47 2.27 -5.30
N LEU A 58 -2.27 1.72 -5.43
CA LEU A 58 -1.58 1.51 -6.69
C LEU A 58 -1.30 0.01 -6.83
N LEU A 59 -1.69 -0.55 -7.96
CA LEU A 59 -1.22 -1.85 -8.44
C LEU A 59 0.13 -1.63 -9.12
N VAL A 60 1.16 -2.33 -8.65
CA VAL A 60 2.50 -2.32 -9.26
C VAL A 60 2.66 -3.59 -10.09
N THR A 61 2.98 -3.44 -11.37
CA THR A 61 3.32 -4.56 -12.27
C THR A 61 4.75 -4.41 -12.78
N GLY A 62 5.35 -5.50 -13.29
CA GLY A 62 6.77 -5.52 -13.70
C GLY A 62 7.71 -6.08 -12.63
N LEU A 63 7.18 -6.75 -11.61
CA LEU A 63 7.95 -7.33 -10.50
C LEU A 63 8.51 -8.71 -10.89
N THR A 64 9.79 -8.92 -10.62
CA THR A 64 10.42 -10.25 -10.67
C THR A 64 10.41 -10.91 -9.29
N ASP A 65 10.61 -12.23 -9.23
CA ASP A 65 10.64 -12.96 -7.96
C ASP A 65 11.69 -12.41 -6.99
N ALA A 66 12.84 -11.97 -7.49
CA ALA A 66 13.88 -11.34 -6.67
C ALA A 66 13.42 -10.00 -6.06
N MET A 67 12.58 -9.22 -6.77
CA MET A 67 12.02 -7.98 -6.24
C MET A 67 10.96 -8.27 -5.18
N ILE A 68 10.14 -9.31 -5.41
CA ILE A 68 9.17 -9.81 -4.43
C ILE A 68 9.88 -10.25 -3.14
N GLN A 69 10.99 -10.99 -3.24
CA GLN A 69 11.76 -11.39 -2.06
C GLN A 69 12.30 -10.19 -1.27
N LYS A 70 12.75 -9.12 -1.94
CA LYS A 70 13.18 -7.89 -1.26
C LYS A 70 12.03 -7.22 -0.51
N LEU A 71 10.83 -7.21 -1.10
CA LEU A 71 9.63 -6.70 -0.45
C LEU A 71 9.24 -7.57 0.75
N ASP A 72 9.24 -8.89 0.60
CA ASP A 72 8.99 -9.83 1.71
C ASP A 72 9.96 -9.58 2.88
N CYS A 73 11.26 -9.37 2.60
CA CYS A 73 12.26 -9.05 3.62
C CYS A 73 12.05 -7.67 4.28
N TYR A 74 11.58 -6.68 3.53
CA TYR A 74 11.36 -5.32 4.03
C TYR A 74 10.13 -5.24 4.95
N GLU A 75 9.02 -5.87 4.56
CA GLU A 75 7.80 -5.91 5.37
C GLU A 75 8.01 -6.75 6.63
N GLY A 76 8.84 -7.80 6.54
CA GLY A 76 9.25 -8.61 7.67
C GLY A 76 8.15 -9.55 8.17
N PRO A 77 8.32 -10.14 9.37
CA PRO A 77 7.45 -11.19 9.89
C PRO A 77 6.09 -10.68 10.39
N ASP A 78 5.91 -9.36 10.51
CA ASP A 78 4.67 -8.76 11.00
C ASP A 78 3.58 -8.67 9.91
N TYR A 79 3.97 -8.92 8.65
CA TYR A 79 3.11 -8.90 7.49
C TYR A 79 3.09 -10.26 6.78
N GLU A 80 1.93 -10.66 6.30
CA GLU A 80 1.77 -11.85 5.46
C GLU A 80 1.31 -11.47 4.06
N ARG A 81 1.97 -12.05 3.05
CA ARG A 81 1.59 -11.86 1.65
C ARG A 81 0.37 -12.70 1.33
N ARG A 82 -0.78 -12.05 1.12
CA ARG A 82 -2.07 -12.67 0.79
C ARG A 82 -2.46 -12.41 -0.66
N SER A 83 -2.99 -13.44 -1.32
CA SER A 83 -3.56 -13.32 -2.66
C SER A 83 -4.92 -12.62 -2.56
N VAL A 84 -5.08 -11.51 -3.27
CA VAL A 84 -6.31 -10.70 -3.30
C VAL A 84 -6.67 -10.34 -4.73
N ARG A 85 -7.86 -9.76 -4.92
CA ARG A 85 -8.29 -9.22 -6.20
C ARG A 85 -8.52 -7.72 -6.08
N VAL A 86 -7.96 -6.96 -7.00
CA VAL A 86 -8.10 -5.49 -7.04
C VAL A 86 -8.75 -5.06 -8.34
N GLN A 87 -9.60 -4.04 -8.27
CA GLN A 87 -10.20 -3.42 -9.45
C GLN A 87 -9.30 -2.29 -9.92
N VAL A 88 -8.76 -2.42 -11.12
CA VAL A 88 -7.92 -1.39 -11.72
C VAL A 88 -8.78 -0.21 -12.11
N LEU A 89 -8.38 1.01 -11.76
CA LEU A 89 -9.05 2.22 -12.19
C LEU A 89 -8.49 2.64 -13.54
N GLY A 90 -9.29 2.43 -14.59
CA GLY A 90 -9.01 2.95 -15.92
C GLY A 90 -9.38 4.42 -16.01
N LYS A 91 -8.77 5.15 -16.95
CA LYS A 91 -9.20 6.50 -17.35
C LYS A 91 -9.69 6.46 -18.79
N ILE A 92 -10.93 6.88 -19.02
CA ILE A 92 -11.44 7.24 -20.36
C ILE A 92 -11.67 8.76 -20.34
N GLY A 93 -10.82 9.51 -21.04
CA GLY A 93 -10.83 10.97 -20.97
C GLY A 93 -10.56 11.47 -19.53
N ASN A 94 -11.41 12.38 -19.04
CA ASN A 94 -11.34 12.91 -17.67
C ASN A 94 -12.11 12.08 -16.62
N ASN A 95 -12.84 11.03 -17.03
CA ASN A 95 -13.60 10.19 -16.11
C ASN A 95 -12.83 8.91 -15.78
N GLY A 96 -12.63 8.66 -14.48
CA GLY A 96 -12.16 7.38 -13.99
C GLY A 96 -13.31 6.36 -14.00
N PHE A 97 -13.05 5.16 -14.49
CA PHE A 97 -13.98 4.04 -14.42
C PHE A 97 -13.32 2.84 -13.74
N LEU A 98 -14.13 1.99 -13.11
CA LEU A 98 -13.67 0.70 -12.59
C LEU A 98 -13.46 -0.22 -13.79
N GLY A 99 -12.21 -0.56 -14.05
CA GLY A 99 -11.78 -1.49 -15.09
C GLY A 99 -11.75 -2.93 -14.59
N GLU A 100 -10.87 -3.73 -15.18
CA GLU A 100 -10.74 -5.16 -14.93
C GLU A 100 -10.33 -5.46 -13.47
N GLU A 101 -10.81 -6.60 -12.96
CA GLU A 101 -10.41 -7.15 -11.69
C GLU A 101 -9.19 -8.07 -11.88
N ILE A 102 -8.06 -7.70 -11.26
CA ILE A 102 -6.79 -8.40 -11.41
C ILE A 102 -6.43 -9.09 -10.09
N GLY A 103 -6.04 -10.37 -10.18
CA GLY A 103 -5.44 -11.11 -9.07
C GLY A 103 -4.03 -10.61 -8.78
N THR A 104 -3.75 -10.23 -7.53
CA THR A 104 -2.46 -9.71 -7.09
C THR A 104 -2.20 -10.12 -5.64
N TRP A 105 -1.11 -9.63 -5.06
CA TRP A 105 -0.80 -9.83 -3.65
C TRP A 105 -0.85 -8.52 -2.87
N VAL A 106 -1.25 -8.61 -1.60
CA VAL A 106 -1.17 -7.53 -0.61
C VAL A 106 -0.45 -8.05 0.62
N TYR A 107 0.28 -7.17 1.29
CA TYR A 107 0.84 -7.44 2.61
C TYR A 107 -0.20 -7.06 3.67
N GLU A 108 -0.79 -8.08 4.28
CA GLU A 108 -1.75 -7.96 5.36
C GLU A 108 -1.02 -7.96 6.71
N PHE A 109 -1.40 -7.05 7.60
CA PHE A 109 -0.75 -6.97 8.92
C PHE A 109 -1.32 -8.02 9.86
N LEU A 110 -0.45 -8.85 10.45
CA LEU A 110 -0.86 -10.00 11.26
C LEU A 110 -1.21 -9.64 12.71
N LYS A 111 -0.58 -8.59 13.26
CA LYS A 111 -0.70 -8.23 14.68
C LYS A 111 -1.84 -7.25 14.92
N LEU A 112 -3.08 -7.72 14.81
CA LEU A 112 -4.26 -6.86 14.99
C LEU A 112 -4.33 -6.20 16.38
N ASP A 113 -3.75 -6.82 17.41
CA ASP A 113 -3.66 -6.25 18.77
C ASP A 113 -2.75 -5.00 18.87
N ASP A 114 -1.84 -4.81 17.92
CA ASP A 114 -0.99 -3.60 17.82
C ASP A 114 -1.62 -2.49 16.97
N LEU A 115 -2.83 -2.72 16.45
CA LEU A 115 -3.58 -1.68 15.74
C LEU A 115 -4.25 -0.74 16.73
N GLU A 116 -4.04 0.56 16.54
CA GLU A 116 -4.88 1.54 17.23
C GLU A 116 -6.29 1.49 16.63
N LEU A 117 -7.19 0.78 17.30
CA LEU A 117 -8.64 0.76 17.05
C LEU A 117 -9.33 2.07 17.45
N ARG A 118 -8.64 3.21 17.37
CA ARG A 118 -9.23 4.53 17.59
C ARG A 118 -9.42 5.26 16.26
N ASP A 119 -10.65 5.69 16.02
CA ASP A 119 -10.95 6.64 14.96
C ASP A 119 -10.09 7.89 15.15
N TRP A 120 -9.42 8.30 14.06
CA TRP A 120 -8.55 9.47 14.02
C TRP A 120 -9.35 10.73 14.41
N ASP A 121 -8.97 11.40 15.50
CA ASP A 121 -9.38 12.77 15.78
C ASP A 121 -8.32 13.74 15.21
N PHE A 122 -8.70 14.51 14.20
CA PHE A 122 -7.80 15.46 13.53
C PHE A 122 -7.33 16.58 14.47
N GLU A 123 -8.04 16.79 15.59
CA GLU A 123 -7.75 17.81 16.57
C GLU A 123 -6.59 17.41 17.52
N GLU A 124 -6.45 16.12 17.84
CA GLU A 124 -5.33 15.61 18.66
C GLU A 124 -3.98 15.76 17.94
N PHE A 125 -3.93 15.46 16.64
CA PHE A 125 -2.71 15.55 15.83
C PHE A 125 -2.14 16.99 15.74
N ARG A 126 -2.99 18.02 15.86
CA ARG A 126 -2.54 19.42 15.85
C ARG A 126 -1.97 19.88 17.18
N GLN A 127 -2.41 19.31 18.30
CA GLN A 127 -1.98 19.72 19.65
C GLN A 127 -0.58 19.17 19.99
N GLU A 128 -0.23 17.95 19.57
CA GLU A 128 1.09 17.37 19.86
C GLU A 128 2.26 18.12 19.20
N ARG A 129 2.02 18.91 18.14
CA ARG A 129 3.07 19.66 17.45
C ARG A 129 3.37 21.05 18.03
N LYS A 130 2.67 21.49 19.08
CA LYS A 130 2.86 22.82 19.70
C LYS A 130 3.55 22.80 21.07
N ALA A 131 3.93 21.63 21.57
CA ALA A 131 4.62 21.50 22.85
C ALA A 131 6.08 21.04 22.67
N ILE A 132 6.87 21.78 21.88
CA ILE A 132 8.34 21.82 21.97
C ILE A 132 8.79 23.26 21.77
#